data_AF-A0A966VZ12-F1
#
_entry.id   AF-A0A966VZ12-F1
#
_cell.length_a   1.000
_cell.length_b   1.000
_cell.length_c   1.000
_cell.angle_alpha   90.00
_cell.angle_beta   90.00
_cell.angle_gamma   90.00
#
_symmetry.space_group_name_H-M   'P 1'
#
loop_
_entity.id
_entity.type
_entity.pdbx_description
1 polymer ?
#
loop_
_entity_poly.entity_id
_entity_poly.type
_entity_poly.pdbx_seq_one_letter_code
_entity_poly.pdbx_strand_id
1 'polypeptide(L)'
;MTPLRVAPGLADMAEHRTALKPLQDEAKELNKQLDTVMVPFRAATAEVPGLLEVAANRAKIRIAQRGMRNGIENPATPEEKKAELKAQFAASTNKFAELDAALTKLTEAKPDAKKAVIEREKILKLIGDNRAKQEPFDLAIKARGNTVQLWQELGGLGGRIALAALLVVAISRGTLLRLFQVPGLLVIPVTYIWLFRDQPGLFQFGMAAAGFLTVAQFSYFGEYLPKIFPLHLRGTGGSFATNVGGRMIGTSAAFLTANIIAPQLPGNTFEQVALAAAITGTGVYAIGLGLSFLLPEPPAEEKH
;
A
#
# COMPACT_ATOMS: atom_id res chain seq x y z
N MET A 1 3.32 -2.91 3.50
CA MET A 1 1.90 -3.08 3.12
C MET A 1 1.10 -2.02 3.85
N THR A 2 0.25 -1.26 3.14
CA THR A 2 -0.61 -0.26 3.78
C THR A 2 -1.80 -0.94 4.46
N PRO A 3 -2.41 -0.31 5.50
CA PRO A 3 -3.62 -0.79 6.17
C PRO A 3 -4.78 -1.14 5.21
N LEU A 4 -4.74 -0.59 3.99
CA LEU A 4 -5.69 -0.80 2.89
C LEU A 4 -5.88 -2.24 2.43
N ARG A 5 -5.00 -3.18 2.82
CA ARG A 5 -5.11 -4.60 2.45
C ARG A 5 -5.31 -5.54 3.63
N VAL A 6 -5.38 -5.02 4.85
CA VAL A 6 -5.55 -5.81 6.06
C VAL A 6 -6.96 -5.54 6.59
N ALA A 7 -7.95 -6.12 5.93
CA ALA A 7 -9.30 -6.17 6.51
C ALA A 7 -9.27 -7.21 7.64
N PRO A 8 -9.66 -6.86 8.88
CA PRO A 8 -9.78 -7.82 9.95
C PRO A 8 -10.79 -8.91 9.60
N GLY A 9 -10.79 -9.99 10.37
CA GLY A 9 -11.57 -11.22 10.19
C GLY A 9 -13.11 -11.10 10.18
N LEU A 10 -13.67 -10.00 9.69
CA LEU A 10 -15.10 -9.75 9.67
C LEU A 10 -15.84 -10.79 8.82
N ALA A 11 -16.97 -11.27 9.35
CA ALA A 11 -17.79 -12.30 8.73
C ALA A 11 -18.37 -11.84 7.38
N ASP A 12 -18.73 -10.56 7.26
CA ASP A 12 -19.26 -9.94 6.03
C ASP A 12 -18.21 -9.87 4.89
N MET A 13 -16.91 -9.95 5.22
CA MET A 13 -15.82 -9.97 4.24
C MET A 13 -15.30 -11.39 3.95
N ALA A 14 -15.84 -12.42 4.61
CA ALA A 14 -15.39 -13.81 4.42
C ALA A 14 -15.69 -14.32 3.00
N GLU A 15 -16.87 -14.02 2.46
CA GLU A 15 -17.28 -14.43 1.11
C GLU A 15 -16.39 -13.79 0.03
N HIS A 16 -16.12 -12.49 0.15
CA HIS A 16 -15.22 -11.78 -0.77
C HIS A 16 -13.79 -12.35 -0.74
N ARG A 17 -13.28 -12.72 0.44
CA ARG A 17 -11.95 -13.34 0.59
C ARG A 17 -11.90 -14.74 -0.01
N THR A 18 -12.93 -15.55 0.21
CA THR A 18 -13.05 -16.89 -0.36
C THR A 18 -13.13 -16.84 -1.88
N ALA A 19 -13.87 -15.88 -2.45
CA ALA A 19 -13.96 -15.68 -3.89
C ALA A 19 -12.64 -15.15 -4.51
N LEU A 20 -11.88 -14.34 -3.78
CA LEU A 20 -10.59 -13.81 -4.25
C LEU A 20 -9.49 -14.86 -4.28
N LYS A 21 -9.46 -15.77 -3.31
CA LYS A 21 -8.37 -16.72 -3.14
C LYS A 21 -8.01 -17.53 -4.40
N PRO A 22 -8.96 -18.20 -5.10
CA PRO A 22 -8.63 -18.92 -6.33
C PRO A 22 -8.15 -17.99 -7.45
N LEU A 23 -8.69 -16.77 -7.54
CA LEU A 23 -8.27 -15.79 -8.54
C LEU A 23 -6.84 -15.28 -8.28
N GLN A 24 -6.45 -15.11 -7.02
CA GLN A 24 -5.10 -14.74 -6.63
C GLN A 24 -4.09 -15.85 -6.91
N ASP A 25 -4.48 -17.11 -6.69
CA ASP A 25 -3.62 -18.26 -6.98
C ASP A 25 -3.48 -18.46 -8.50
N GLU A 26 -4.56 -18.26 -9.29
CA GLU A 26 -4.49 -18.18 -10.74
C GLU A 26 -3.55 -17.05 -11.20
N ALA A 27 -3.63 -15.87 -10.59
CA ALA A 27 -2.73 -14.76 -10.92
C ALA A 27 -1.26 -15.09 -10.64
N LYS A 28 -0.95 -15.80 -9.54
CA LYS A 28 0.41 -16.25 -9.25
C LYS A 28 0.92 -17.20 -10.31
N GLU A 29 0.08 -18.14 -10.74
CA GLU A 29 0.45 -19.09 -11.79
C GLU A 29 0.64 -18.41 -13.14
N LEU A 30 -0.24 -17.47 -13.51
CA LEU A 30 -0.09 -16.67 -14.71
C LEU A 30 1.19 -15.81 -14.70
N ASN A 31 1.62 -15.31 -13.54
CA ASN A 31 2.90 -14.60 -13.42
C ASN A 31 4.11 -15.53 -13.64
N LYS A 32 4.08 -16.77 -13.13
CA LYS A 32 5.13 -17.76 -13.43
C LYS A 32 5.18 -18.13 -14.92
N GLN A 33 4.01 -18.26 -15.54
CA GLN A 33 3.91 -18.47 -16.99
C GLN A 33 4.45 -17.27 -17.75
N LEU A 34 4.18 -16.04 -17.27
CA LEU A 34 4.73 -14.83 -17.85
C LEU A 34 6.26 -14.84 -17.79
N ASP A 35 6.86 -15.17 -16.65
CA ASP A 35 8.32 -15.24 -16.50
C ASP A 35 8.93 -16.23 -17.49
N THR A 36 8.28 -17.39 -17.69
CA THR A 36 8.70 -18.40 -18.67
C THR A 36 8.67 -17.86 -20.10
N VAL A 37 7.58 -17.21 -20.54
CA VAL A 37 7.45 -16.70 -21.92
C VAL A 37 8.25 -15.42 -22.16
N MET A 38 8.68 -14.73 -21.10
CA MET A 38 9.52 -13.54 -21.21
C MET A 38 10.94 -13.86 -21.70
N VAL A 39 11.45 -15.07 -21.45
CA VAL A 39 12.77 -15.52 -21.94
C VAL A 39 12.81 -15.57 -23.48
N PRO A 40 11.97 -16.36 -24.18
CA PRO A 40 11.96 -16.39 -25.64
C PRO A 40 11.53 -15.06 -26.25
N PHE A 41 10.65 -14.29 -25.59
CA PHE A 41 10.30 -12.95 -26.04
C PHE A 41 11.51 -12.00 -26.07
N ARG A 42 12.31 -11.97 -25.00
CA ARG A 42 13.51 -11.13 -24.93
C ARG A 42 14.52 -11.52 -26.01
N ALA A 43 14.74 -12.83 -26.20
CA ALA A 43 15.60 -13.34 -27.27
C ALA A 43 15.10 -12.90 -28.66
N ALA A 44 13.81 -13.13 -28.95
CA ALA A 44 13.19 -12.71 -30.21
C ALA A 44 13.34 -11.21 -30.47
N THR A 45 13.13 -10.37 -29.44
CA THR A 45 13.26 -8.90 -29.59
C THR A 45 14.69 -8.40 -29.73
N ALA A 46 15.68 -9.16 -29.24
CA ALA A 46 17.09 -8.85 -29.45
C ALA A 46 17.55 -9.23 -30.87
N GLU A 47 16.99 -10.31 -31.41
CA GLU A 47 17.37 -10.85 -32.72
C GLU A 47 16.66 -10.19 -33.90
N VAL A 48 15.47 -9.64 -33.72
CA VAL A 48 14.66 -9.03 -34.78
C VAL A 48 14.53 -7.53 -34.54
N PRO A 49 15.27 -6.69 -35.28
CA PRO A 49 15.16 -5.23 -35.17
C PRO A 49 13.73 -4.75 -35.40
N GLY A 50 13.26 -3.80 -34.57
CA GLY A 50 11.90 -3.24 -34.65
C GLY A 50 10.81 -4.11 -34.02
N LEU A 51 11.07 -5.38 -33.69
CA LEU A 51 10.06 -6.27 -33.10
C LEU A 51 9.56 -5.78 -31.73
N LEU A 52 10.46 -5.24 -30.90
CA LEU A 52 10.11 -4.69 -29.60
C LEU A 52 9.12 -3.52 -29.72
N GLU A 53 9.31 -2.65 -30.70
CA GLU A 53 8.46 -1.49 -30.92
C GLU A 53 7.07 -1.92 -31.39
N VAL A 54 6.99 -2.84 -32.37
CA VAL A 54 5.72 -3.40 -32.83
C VAL A 54 4.98 -4.10 -31.68
N ALA A 55 5.67 -4.94 -30.90
CA ALA A 55 5.07 -5.60 -29.74
C ALA A 55 4.59 -4.62 -28.67
N ALA A 56 5.34 -3.54 -28.40
CA ALA A 56 4.95 -2.49 -27.46
C ALA A 56 3.71 -1.71 -27.95
N ASN A 57 3.66 -1.34 -29.22
CA ASN A 57 2.52 -0.63 -29.80
C ASN A 57 1.26 -1.50 -29.82
N ARG A 58 1.39 -2.80 -30.12
CA ARG A 58 0.28 -3.77 -30.00
C ARG A 58 -0.25 -3.86 -28.58
N ALA A 59 0.64 -3.94 -27.59
CA ALA A 59 0.26 -3.95 -26.19
C ALA A 59 -0.51 -2.69 -25.78
N LYS A 60 -0.05 -1.49 -26.21
CA LYS A 60 -0.75 -0.22 -25.96
C LYS A 60 -2.17 -0.23 -26.53
N ILE A 61 -2.34 -0.67 -27.78
CA ILE A 61 -3.67 -0.75 -28.41
C ILE A 61 -4.57 -1.72 -27.65
N ARG A 62 -4.09 -2.90 -27.26
CA ARG A 62 -4.91 -3.87 -26.50
C ARG A 62 -5.34 -3.34 -25.14
N ILE A 63 -4.47 -2.61 -24.45
CA ILE A 63 -4.82 -1.95 -23.18
C ILE A 63 -5.90 -0.89 -23.43
N ALA A 64 -5.75 -0.06 -24.45
CA ALA A 64 -6.72 0.97 -24.82
C ALA A 64 -8.08 0.35 -25.20
N GLN A 65 -8.09 -0.68 -26.05
CA GLN A 65 -9.28 -1.44 -26.43
C GLN A 65 -10.02 -2.00 -25.22
N ARG A 66 -9.28 -2.54 -24.25
CA ARG A 66 -9.87 -3.05 -23.01
C ARG A 66 -10.49 -1.93 -22.19
N GLY A 67 -9.81 -0.79 -22.03
CA GLY A 67 -10.35 0.38 -21.35
C GLY A 67 -11.63 0.90 -22.00
N MET A 68 -11.64 0.98 -23.34
CA MET A 68 -12.82 1.35 -24.12
C MET A 68 -13.97 0.36 -23.90
N ARG A 69 -13.70 -0.95 -23.99
CA ARG A 69 -14.70 -1.99 -23.75
C ARG A 69 -15.33 -1.88 -22.35
N ASN A 70 -14.50 -1.74 -21.32
CA ASN A 70 -14.97 -1.55 -19.96
C ASN A 70 -15.86 -0.30 -19.82
N GLY A 71 -15.50 0.81 -20.50
CA GLY A 71 -16.31 2.02 -20.51
C GLY A 71 -17.64 1.85 -21.25
N ILE A 72 -17.67 1.07 -22.33
CA ILE A 72 -18.90 0.74 -23.09
C ILE A 72 -19.83 -0.15 -22.26
N GLU A 73 -19.27 -1.15 -21.57
CA GLU A 73 -20.02 -2.13 -20.76
C GLU A 73 -20.49 -1.55 -19.42
N ASN A 74 -19.86 -0.47 -18.93
CA ASN A 74 -20.24 0.16 -17.67
C ASN A 74 -21.62 0.84 -17.77
N PRO A 75 -22.61 0.43 -16.95
CA PRO A 75 -23.95 1.01 -16.95
C PRO A 75 -23.98 2.50 -16.62
N ALA A 76 -23.02 2.99 -15.84
CA ALA A 76 -22.94 4.40 -15.42
C ALA A 76 -22.37 5.34 -16.50
N THR A 77 -21.86 4.81 -17.61
CA THR A 77 -21.33 5.64 -18.70
C THR A 77 -22.47 6.27 -19.51
N PRO A 78 -22.47 7.60 -19.75
CA PRO A 78 -23.45 8.24 -20.62
C PRO A 78 -23.47 7.68 -22.05
N GLU A 79 -24.64 7.61 -22.69
CA GLU A 79 -24.79 7.02 -24.03
C GLU A 79 -23.95 7.72 -25.12
N GLU A 80 -23.84 9.05 -25.07
CA GLU A 80 -22.97 9.82 -25.97
C GLU A 80 -21.51 9.37 -25.87
N LYS A 81 -21.04 9.17 -24.63
CA LYS A 81 -19.68 8.69 -24.36
C LYS A 81 -19.51 7.24 -24.77
N LYS A 82 -20.54 6.39 -24.63
CA LYS A 82 -20.50 5.01 -25.15
C LYS A 82 -20.39 5.00 -26.69
N ALA A 83 -21.11 5.89 -27.39
CA ALA A 83 -21.01 6.02 -28.83
C ALA A 83 -19.60 6.44 -29.27
N GLU A 84 -19.02 7.43 -28.59
CA GLU A 84 -17.64 7.85 -28.82
C GLU A 84 -16.64 6.69 -28.61
N LEU A 85 -16.75 5.96 -27.49
CA LEU A 85 -15.88 4.83 -27.19
C LEU A 85 -16.02 3.70 -28.23
N LYS A 86 -17.23 3.42 -28.73
CA LYS A 86 -17.45 2.45 -29.81
C LYS A 86 -16.74 2.88 -31.11
N ALA A 87 -16.82 4.16 -31.47
CA ALA A 87 -16.13 4.69 -32.65
C ALA A 87 -14.60 4.61 -32.49
N GLN A 88 -14.06 4.99 -31.33
CA GLN A 88 -12.62 4.86 -31.02
C GLN A 88 -12.17 3.40 -31.03
N PHE A 89 -12.98 2.48 -30.50
CA PHE A 89 -12.71 1.04 -30.52
C PHE A 89 -12.61 0.52 -31.95
N ALA A 90 -13.56 0.86 -32.83
CA ALA A 90 -13.53 0.49 -34.23
C ALA A 90 -12.26 1.02 -34.94
N ALA A 91 -11.90 2.29 -34.73
CA ALA A 91 -10.68 2.86 -35.29
C ALA A 91 -9.40 2.17 -34.78
N SER A 92 -9.38 1.75 -33.51
CA SER A 92 -8.24 1.02 -32.93
C SER A 92 -8.06 -0.38 -33.52
N THR A 93 -9.15 -1.03 -33.97
CA THR A 93 -9.09 -2.34 -34.62
C THR A 93 -8.32 -2.29 -35.94
N ASN A 94 -8.51 -1.23 -36.74
CA ASN A 94 -7.76 -1.04 -37.98
C ASN A 94 -6.26 -0.86 -37.71
N LYS A 95 -5.91 0.00 -36.74
CA LYS A 95 -4.51 0.17 -36.30
C LYS A 95 -3.89 -1.13 -35.77
N PHE A 96 -4.68 -1.96 -35.09
CA PHE A 96 -4.21 -3.27 -34.62
C PHE A 96 -3.91 -4.22 -35.79
N ALA A 97 -4.74 -4.22 -36.83
CA ALA A 97 -4.53 -5.03 -38.03
C ALA A 97 -3.25 -4.61 -38.78
N GLU A 98 -2.97 -3.31 -38.88
CA GLU A 98 -1.71 -2.79 -39.44
C GLU A 98 -0.48 -3.30 -38.66
N LEU A 99 -0.53 -3.25 -37.32
CA LEU A 99 0.54 -3.78 -36.48
C LEU A 99 0.67 -5.32 -36.57
N ASP A 100 -0.41 -6.04 -36.87
CA ASP A 100 -0.38 -7.49 -37.10
C ASP A 100 0.29 -7.85 -38.43
N ALA A 101 0.02 -7.06 -39.47
CA ALA A 101 0.73 -7.15 -40.73
C ALA A 101 2.23 -6.82 -40.54
N ALA A 102 2.56 -5.75 -39.81
CA ALA A 102 3.95 -5.40 -39.49
C ALA A 102 4.66 -6.48 -38.69
N LEU A 103 4.00 -7.07 -37.68
CA LEU A 103 4.53 -8.19 -36.92
C LEU A 103 4.81 -9.38 -37.83
N THR A 104 3.86 -9.73 -38.70
CA THR A 104 4.02 -10.83 -39.66
C THR A 104 5.23 -10.58 -40.55
N LYS A 105 5.34 -9.39 -41.15
CA LYS A 105 6.45 -9.00 -42.01
C LYS A 105 7.82 -9.09 -41.31
N LEU A 106 7.94 -8.55 -40.10
CA LEU A 106 9.19 -8.58 -39.34
C LEU A 106 9.63 -9.99 -38.94
N THR A 107 8.68 -10.94 -38.90
CA THR A 107 8.92 -12.30 -38.41
C THR A 107 8.83 -13.36 -39.51
N GLU A 108 8.74 -12.95 -40.79
CA GLU A 108 8.67 -13.86 -41.94
C GLU A 108 9.82 -14.89 -41.93
N ALA A 109 11.04 -14.43 -41.66
CA ALA A 109 12.23 -15.30 -41.60
C ALA A 109 12.37 -16.08 -40.28
N LYS A 110 11.59 -15.72 -39.24
CA LYS A 110 11.71 -16.26 -37.88
C LYS A 110 10.31 -16.46 -37.26
N PRO A 111 9.58 -17.54 -37.63
CA PRO A 111 8.25 -17.79 -37.12
C PRO A 111 8.19 -17.96 -35.59
N ASP A 112 9.29 -18.43 -34.98
CA ASP A 112 9.41 -18.54 -33.51
C ASP A 112 9.38 -17.17 -32.82
N ALA A 113 9.88 -16.11 -33.47
CA ALA A 113 9.81 -14.75 -32.94
C ALA A 113 8.36 -14.24 -32.90
N LYS A 114 7.55 -14.56 -33.93
CA LYS A 114 6.10 -14.26 -33.95
C LYS A 114 5.39 -14.98 -32.81
N LYS A 115 5.70 -16.26 -32.64
CA LYS A 115 5.11 -17.11 -31.59
C LYS A 115 5.42 -16.55 -30.20
N ALA A 116 6.66 -16.16 -29.93
CA ALA A 116 7.07 -15.59 -28.65
C ALA A 116 6.30 -14.30 -28.30
N VAL A 117 6.06 -13.43 -29.27
CA VAL A 117 5.23 -12.22 -29.07
C VAL A 117 3.78 -12.59 -28.75
N ILE A 118 3.17 -13.48 -29.55
CA ILE A 118 1.76 -13.87 -29.38
C ILE A 118 1.53 -14.58 -28.04
N GLU A 119 2.42 -15.48 -27.64
CA GLU A 119 2.34 -16.19 -26.36
C GLU A 119 2.42 -15.22 -25.18
N ARG A 120 3.38 -14.29 -25.19
CA ARG A 120 3.46 -13.22 -24.19
C ARG A 120 2.15 -12.42 -24.14
N GLU A 121 1.64 -11.99 -25.29
CA GLU A 121 0.40 -11.22 -25.34
C GLU A 121 -0.81 -12.00 -24.81
N LYS A 122 -0.87 -13.31 -25.04
CA LYS A 122 -1.92 -14.19 -24.52
C LYS A 122 -1.87 -14.25 -23.00
N ILE A 123 -0.69 -14.47 -22.41
CA ILE A 123 -0.54 -14.48 -20.95
C ILE A 123 -0.89 -13.12 -20.34
N LEU A 124 -0.43 -12.02 -20.94
CA LEU A 124 -0.79 -10.67 -20.49
C LEU A 124 -2.30 -10.41 -20.53
N LYS A 125 -3.00 -10.93 -21.55
CA LYS A 125 -4.47 -10.86 -21.62
C LYS A 125 -5.11 -11.63 -20.46
N LEU A 126 -4.67 -12.86 -20.18
CA LEU A 126 -5.19 -13.68 -19.09
C LEU A 126 -4.97 -13.02 -17.72
N ILE A 127 -3.78 -12.48 -17.46
CA ILE A 127 -3.49 -11.68 -16.26
C ILE A 127 -4.45 -10.50 -16.16
N GLY A 128 -4.65 -9.84 -17.29
CA GLY A 128 -5.62 -8.77 -17.42
C GLY A 128 -7.02 -9.23 -16.98
N ASP A 129 -7.57 -10.23 -17.65
CA ASP A 129 -8.93 -10.73 -17.43
C ASP A 129 -9.12 -11.22 -15.98
N ASN A 130 -8.15 -11.94 -15.43
CA ASN A 130 -8.15 -12.33 -14.02
C ASN A 130 -8.20 -11.12 -13.07
N ARG A 131 -7.43 -10.05 -13.34
CA ARG A 131 -7.50 -8.82 -12.55
C ARG A 131 -8.90 -8.16 -12.56
N ALA A 132 -9.62 -8.20 -13.68
CA ALA A 132 -10.99 -7.68 -13.72
C ALA A 132 -11.95 -8.55 -12.88
N LYS A 133 -11.74 -9.86 -12.84
CA LYS A 133 -12.52 -10.75 -11.95
C LYS A 133 -12.25 -10.47 -10.47
N GLN A 134 -11.02 -10.09 -10.12
CA GLN A 134 -10.66 -9.74 -8.73
C GLN A 134 -11.25 -8.39 -8.29
N GLU A 135 -11.34 -7.43 -9.21
CA GLU A 135 -11.72 -6.04 -8.95
C GLU A 135 -12.93 -5.83 -8.03
N PRO A 136 -14.11 -6.45 -8.23
CA PRO A 136 -15.28 -6.21 -7.37
C PRO A 136 -15.04 -6.60 -5.91
N PHE A 137 -14.36 -7.73 -5.69
CA PHE A 137 -14.03 -8.21 -4.35
C PHE A 137 -12.94 -7.35 -3.70
N ASP A 138 -11.94 -6.96 -4.49
CA ASP A 138 -10.86 -6.07 -4.08
C ASP A 138 -11.38 -4.70 -3.64
N LEU A 139 -12.37 -4.16 -4.36
CA LEU A 139 -13.01 -2.88 -4.05
C LEU A 139 -13.74 -2.93 -2.70
N ALA A 140 -14.49 -3.99 -2.43
CA ALA A 140 -15.18 -4.17 -1.15
C ALA A 140 -14.18 -4.22 0.03
N ILE A 141 -13.10 -5.00 -0.11
CA ILE A 141 -12.05 -5.10 0.91
C ILE A 141 -11.32 -3.76 1.10
N LYS A 142 -10.97 -3.07 0.01
CA LYS A 142 -10.32 -1.74 0.06
C LYS A 142 -11.22 -0.70 0.71
N ALA A 143 -12.52 -0.72 0.41
CA ALA A 143 -13.47 0.20 1.04
C ALA A 143 -13.48 0.03 2.57
N ARG A 144 -13.44 -1.20 3.06
CA ARG A 144 -13.32 -1.46 4.50
C ARG A 144 -11.99 -0.97 5.07
N GLY A 145 -10.89 -1.20 4.35
CA GLY A 145 -9.58 -0.64 4.70
C GLY A 145 -9.58 0.88 4.79
N ASN A 146 -10.27 1.57 3.87
CA ASN A 146 -10.44 3.03 3.90
C ASN A 146 -11.22 3.49 5.12
N THR A 147 -12.27 2.76 5.54
CA THR A 147 -13.00 3.08 6.77
C THR A 147 -12.10 2.98 8.01
N VAL A 148 -11.31 1.91 8.12
CA VAL A 148 -10.38 1.73 9.25
C VAL A 148 -9.31 2.82 9.24
N GLN A 149 -8.78 3.17 8.06
CA GLN A 149 -7.82 4.26 7.88
C GLN A 149 -8.41 5.60 8.32
N LEU A 150 -9.67 5.89 7.96
CA LEU A 150 -10.36 7.10 8.40
C LEU A 150 -10.44 7.17 9.93
N TRP A 151 -10.81 6.07 10.60
CA TRP A 151 -10.83 6.02 12.07
C TRP A 151 -9.46 6.27 12.69
N GLN A 152 -8.39 5.70 12.11
CA GLN A 152 -7.02 5.96 12.53
C GLN A 152 -6.65 7.44 12.37
N GLU A 153 -7.01 8.06 11.25
CA GLU A 153 -6.75 9.49 10.97
C GLU A 153 -7.52 10.41 11.93
N LEU A 154 -8.80 10.12 12.19
CA LEU A 154 -9.61 10.83 13.18
C LEU A 154 -9.03 10.70 14.58
N GLY A 155 -8.62 9.48 14.97
CA GLY A 155 -7.91 9.25 16.22
C GLY A 155 -6.63 10.08 16.29
N GLY A 156 -5.82 10.07 15.24
CA GLY A 156 -4.60 10.84 15.15
C GLY A 156 -4.81 12.35 15.27
N LEU A 157 -5.83 12.90 14.61
CA LEU A 157 -6.25 14.29 14.78
C LEU A 157 -6.62 14.59 16.25
N GLY A 158 -7.42 13.72 16.86
CA GLY A 158 -7.76 13.80 18.28
C GLY A 158 -6.52 13.83 19.17
N GLY A 159 -5.50 13.01 18.85
CA GLY A 159 -4.23 12.97 19.58
C GLY A 159 -3.47 14.30 19.53
N ARG A 160 -3.48 14.99 18.38
CA ARG A 160 -2.88 16.32 18.25
C ARG A 160 -3.60 17.37 19.09
N ILE A 161 -4.93 17.35 19.07
CA ILE A 161 -5.75 18.28 19.85
C ILE A 161 -5.52 18.04 21.35
N ALA A 162 -5.50 16.77 21.79
CA ALA A 162 -5.24 16.42 23.17
C ALA A 162 -3.84 16.84 23.63
N LEU A 163 -2.81 16.62 22.79
CA LEU A 163 -1.45 17.10 23.07
C LEU A 163 -1.43 18.62 23.25
N ALA A 164 -2.05 19.37 22.34
CA ALA A 164 -2.09 20.84 22.42
C ALA A 164 -2.75 21.32 23.70
N ALA A 165 -3.88 20.71 24.10
CA ALA A 165 -4.54 21.02 25.37
C ALA A 165 -3.66 20.70 26.58
N LEU A 166 -2.98 19.55 26.60
CA LEU A 166 -2.13 19.14 27.72
C LEU A 166 -0.85 19.97 27.84
N LEU A 167 -0.33 20.52 26.74
CA LEU A 167 0.78 21.48 26.78
C LEU A 167 0.41 22.76 27.53
N VAL A 168 -0.87 23.18 27.50
CA VAL A 168 -1.34 24.37 28.25
C VAL A 168 -1.38 24.12 29.76
N VAL A 169 -1.58 22.87 30.19
CA VAL A 169 -1.70 22.49 31.61
C VAL A 169 -0.32 22.38 32.30
N ALA A 170 0.76 22.83 31.66
CA ALA A 170 2.11 22.93 32.23
C ALA A 170 2.67 21.60 32.79
N ILE A 171 2.35 20.47 32.16
CA ILE A 171 2.93 19.16 32.47
C ILE A 171 4.39 19.12 31.97
N SER A 172 5.28 18.47 32.74
CA SER A 172 6.68 18.30 32.29
C SER A 172 6.73 17.57 30.94
N ARG A 173 7.60 18.05 30.05
CA ARG A 173 7.60 17.61 28.64
C ARG A 173 7.89 16.11 28.51
N GLY A 174 8.79 15.59 29.35
CA GLY A 174 9.06 14.15 29.44
C GLY A 174 7.86 13.33 29.89
N THR A 175 7.11 13.80 30.90
CA THR A 175 5.89 13.12 31.39
C THR A 175 4.80 13.14 30.33
N LEU A 176 4.67 14.24 29.60
CA LEU A 176 3.69 14.38 28.53
C LEU A 176 3.90 13.34 27.43
N LEU A 177 5.15 13.10 27.01
CA LEU A 177 5.45 12.03 26.04
C LEU A 177 5.08 10.64 26.58
N ARG A 178 5.43 10.36 27.84
CA ARG A 178 5.16 9.07 28.50
C ARG A 178 3.67 8.80 28.71
N LEU A 179 2.87 9.85 28.92
CA LEU A 179 1.41 9.76 29.04
C LEU A 179 0.76 9.13 27.80
N PHE A 180 1.36 9.33 26.62
CA PHE A 180 0.90 8.68 25.38
C PHE A 180 1.59 7.33 25.13
N GLN A 181 2.87 7.20 25.50
CA GLN A 181 3.63 5.96 25.29
C GLN A 181 3.16 4.80 26.15
N VAL A 182 2.92 5.02 27.45
CA VAL A 182 2.55 3.96 28.39
C VAL A 182 1.22 3.30 28.00
N PRO A 183 0.12 4.04 27.73
CA PRO A 183 -1.11 3.43 27.24
C PRO A 183 -0.93 2.77 25.88
N GLY A 184 -0.10 3.34 25.00
CA GLY A 184 0.12 2.78 23.67
C GLY A 184 0.82 1.43 23.68
N LEU A 185 1.66 1.18 24.69
CA LEU A 185 2.27 -0.13 24.92
C LEU A 185 1.22 -1.24 25.16
N LEU A 186 0.03 -0.89 25.66
CA LEU A 186 -1.11 -1.80 25.81
C LEU A 186 -2.05 -1.77 24.60
N VAL A 187 -2.35 -0.58 24.08
CA VAL A 187 -3.31 -0.41 22.99
C VAL A 187 -2.86 -1.07 21.70
N ILE A 188 -1.57 -0.96 21.34
CA ILE A 188 -1.03 -1.59 20.13
C ILE A 188 -1.20 -3.12 20.14
N PRO A 189 -0.70 -3.87 21.15
CA PRO A 189 -0.86 -5.32 21.15
C PRO A 189 -2.32 -5.76 21.29
N VAL A 190 -3.14 -5.08 22.12
CA VAL A 190 -4.57 -5.39 22.22
C VAL A 190 -5.28 -5.22 20.87
N THR A 191 -4.95 -4.16 20.13
CA THR A 191 -5.56 -3.89 18.83
C THR A 191 -5.22 -4.97 17.80
N TYR A 192 -3.95 -5.35 17.69
CA TYR A 192 -3.49 -6.24 16.62
C TYR A 192 -3.55 -7.74 16.97
N ILE A 193 -3.46 -8.12 18.25
CA ILE A 193 -3.51 -9.52 18.69
C ILE A 193 -4.96 -9.95 18.94
N TRP A 194 -5.72 -9.14 19.69
CA TRP A 194 -7.06 -9.50 20.15
C TRP A 194 -8.17 -8.89 19.27
N LEU A 195 -8.23 -7.56 19.13
CA LEU A 195 -9.31 -6.92 18.36
C LEU A 195 -9.32 -7.33 16.89
N PHE A 196 -8.14 -7.56 16.30
CA PHE A 196 -8.03 -7.99 14.91
C PHE A 196 -8.69 -9.35 14.65
N ARG A 197 -8.52 -10.30 15.58
CA ARG A 197 -8.95 -11.70 15.44
C ARG A 197 -10.33 -11.93 16.03
N ASP A 198 -10.51 -11.54 17.28
CA ASP A 198 -11.64 -11.95 18.11
C ASP A 198 -12.79 -10.94 18.09
N GLN A 199 -12.49 -9.65 17.85
CA GLN A 199 -13.47 -8.56 17.86
C GLN A 199 -13.30 -7.62 16.65
N PRO A 200 -13.36 -8.14 15.41
CA PRO A 200 -13.00 -7.38 14.21
C PRO A 200 -13.90 -6.15 13.97
N GLY A 201 -15.13 -6.13 14.50
CA GLY A 201 -16.01 -4.96 14.49
C GLY A 201 -15.49 -3.79 15.34
N LEU A 202 -14.76 -4.09 16.41
CA LEU A 202 -14.15 -3.11 17.31
C LEU A 202 -12.73 -2.69 16.88
N PHE A 203 -12.11 -3.42 15.95
CA PHE A 203 -10.76 -3.14 15.46
C PHE A 203 -10.57 -1.69 14.98
N GLN A 204 -11.58 -1.11 14.33
CA GLN A 204 -11.53 0.29 13.88
C GLN A 204 -11.36 1.30 15.03
N PHE A 205 -11.94 1.03 16.20
CA PHE A 205 -11.77 1.86 17.39
C PHE A 205 -10.41 1.64 18.04
N GLY A 206 -9.89 0.40 18.03
CA GLY A 206 -8.51 0.12 18.40
C GLY A 206 -7.51 0.88 17.54
N MET A 207 -7.74 0.91 16.22
CA MET A 207 -6.95 1.69 15.27
C MET A 207 -7.06 3.20 15.50
N ALA A 208 -8.24 3.71 15.87
CA ALA A 208 -8.40 5.10 16.29
C ALA A 208 -7.57 5.41 17.54
N ALA A 209 -7.63 4.56 18.57
CA ALA A 209 -6.84 4.72 19.79
C ALA A 209 -5.32 4.63 19.51
N ALA A 210 -4.90 3.69 18.66
CA ALA A 210 -3.51 3.58 18.21
C ALA A 210 -3.06 4.84 17.45
N GLY A 211 -3.91 5.36 16.55
CA GLY A 211 -3.68 6.61 15.83
C GLY A 211 -3.53 7.80 16.80
N PHE A 212 -4.44 7.91 17.77
CA PHE A 212 -4.41 8.95 18.82
C PHE A 212 -3.09 8.97 19.57
N LEU A 213 -2.70 7.83 20.14
CA LEU A 213 -1.49 7.72 20.97
C LEU A 213 -0.21 7.90 20.16
N THR A 214 -0.19 7.42 18.91
CA THR A 214 1.01 7.47 18.05
C THR A 214 1.21 8.87 17.47
N VAL A 215 0.15 9.49 16.95
CA VAL A 215 0.26 10.82 16.35
C VAL A 215 0.53 11.88 17.40
N ALA A 216 -0.01 11.76 18.62
CA ALA A 216 0.35 12.63 19.73
C ALA A 216 1.86 12.63 20.01
N GLN A 217 2.53 11.47 19.99
CA GLN A 217 3.99 11.39 20.16
C GLN A 217 4.75 12.07 19.03
N PHE A 218 4.35 11.83 17.77
CA PHE A 218 5.01 12.48 16.64
C PHE A 218 4.85 14.00 16.68
N SER A 219 3.65 14.48 17.05
CA SER A 219 3.38 15.90 17.24
C SER A 219 4.18 16.50 18.40
N TYR A 220 4.39 15.74 19.49
CA TYR A 220 5.26 16.16 20.58
C TYR A 220 6.68 16.45 20.10
N PHE A 221 7.25 15.62 19.23
CA PHE A 221 8.61 15.86 18.70
C PHE A 221 8.71 17.12 17.82
N GLY A 222 7.65 17.49 17.11
CA GLY A 222 7.60 18.76 16.37
C GLY A 222 7.78 19.98 17.27
N GLU A 223 7.29 19.89 18.50
CA GLU A 223 7.37 20.93 19.52
C GLU A 223 8.65 20.80 20.39
N TYR A 224 9.10 19.58 20.66
CA TYR A 224 10.25 19.30 21.53
C TYR A 224 11.60 19.57 20.87
N LEU A 225 11.81 19.08 19.63
CA LEU A 225 13.11 19.17 18.95
C LEU A 225 13.63 20.61 18.82
N PRO A 226 12.80 21.61 18.46
CA PRO A 226 13.26 22.99 18.37
C PRO A 226 13.82 23.55 19.69
N LYS A 227 13.34 23.05 20.84
CA LYS A 227 13.68 23.57 22.16
C LYS A 227 14.92 22.92 22.76
N ILE A 228 15.29 21.74 22.28
CA ILE A 228 16.44 21.00 22.81
C ILE A 228 17.74 21.28 22.06
N PHE A 229 17.65 21.70 20.79
CA PHE A 229 18.81 22.10 20.01
C PHE A 229 19.15 23.58 20.24
N PRO A 230 20.45 23.94 20.31
CA PRO A 230 20.86 25.33 20.40
C PRO A 230 20.41 26.09 19.15
N LEU A 231 20.21 27.41 19.29
CA LEU A 231 19.62 28.27 18.26
C LEU A 231 20.23 28.07 16.87
N HIS A 232 21.55 27.94 16.77
CA HIS A 232 22.30 27.80 15.52
C HIS A 232 22.27 26.38 14.91
N LEU A 233 21.81 25.36 15.64
CA LEU A 233 21.64 23.98 15.14
C LEU A 233 20.19 23.51 15.15
N ARG A 234 19.24 24.37 15.50
CA ARG A 234 17.83 24.02 15.59
C ARG A 234 17.29 23.40 14.30
N GLY A 235 17.59 24.04 13.16
CA GLY A 235 17.18 23.57 11.84
C GLY A 235 17.89 22.28 11.42
N THR A 236 19.21 22.21 11.59
CA THR A 236 20.01 21.06 11.16
C THR A 236 19.78 19.82 12.02
N GLY A 237 19.77 19.98 13.34
CA GLY A 237 19.49 18.90 14.30
C GLY A 237 18.06 18.37 14.17
N GLY A 238 17.07 19.27 14.07
CA GLY A 238 15.67 18.88 13.84
C GLY A 238 15.46 18.17 12.49
N SER A 239 16.10 18.66 11.43
CA SER A 239 16.07 18.03 10.10
C SER A 239 16.72 16.65 10.10
N PHE A 240 17.87 16.49 10.75
CA PHE A 240 18.53 15.18 10.88
C PHE A 240 17.63 14.18 11.63
N ALA A 241 17.08 14.57 12.78
CA ALA A 241 16.19 13.72 13.58
C ALA A 241 14.96 13.28 12.78
N THR A 242 14.34 14.19 12.03
CA THR A 242 13.13 13.87 11.24
C THR A 242 13.41 13.09 9.97
N ASN A 243 14.50 13.39 9.25
CA ASN A 243 14.85 12.71 7.99
C ASN A 243 15.53 11.37 8.21
N VAL A 244 16.59 11.32 9.02
CA VAL A 244 17.34 10.08 9.26
C VAL A 244 16.59 9.20 10.25
N GLY A 245 16.25 9.73 11.43
CA GLY A 245 15.50 8.99 12.43
C GLY A 245 14.08 8.65 11.94
N GLY A 246 13.29 9.67 11.66
CA GLY A 246 11.88 9.49 11.31
C GLY A 246 11.65 8.78 9.98
N ARG A 247 12.24 9.26 8.88
CA ARG A 247 11.94 8.74 7.54
C ARG A 247 12.81 7.55 7.15
N MET A 248 14.12 7.61 7.31
CA MET A 248 15.00 6.52 6.86
C MET A 248 14.92 5.31 7.79
N ILE A 249 15.18 5.48 9.08
CA ILE A 249 15.10 4.39 10.04
C ILE A 249 13.64 3.97 10.24
N GLY A 250 12.71 4.90 10.37
CA GLY A 250 11.28 4.58 10.54
C GLY A 250 10.67 3.77 9.38
N THR A 251 11.03 4.05 8.13
CA THR A 251 10.52 3.24 6.99
C THR A 251 11.08 1.82 6.98
N SER A 252 12.27 1.59 7.52
CA SER A 252 12.83 0.24 7.66
C SER A 252 11.96 -0.67 8.54
N ALA A 253 11.20 -0.11 9.50
CA ALA A 253 10.28 -0.87 10.34
C ALA A 253 9.15 -1.53 9.52
N ALA A 254 8.69 -0.89 8.44
CA ALA A 254 7.69 -1.48 7.54
C ALA A 254 8.27 -2.66 6.75
N PHE A 255 9.54 -2.56 6.33
CA PHE A 255 10.26 -3.67 5.70
C PHE A 255 10.46 -4.83 6.67
N LEU A 256 10.93 -4.55 7.89
CA LEU A 256 11.12 -5.50 8.98
C LEU A 256 9.81 -6.24 9.29
N THR A 257 8.71 -5.50 9.47
CA THR A 257 7.39 -6.06 9.75
C THR A 257 6.95 -7.04 8.66
N ALA A 258 7.01 -6.61 7.39
CA ALA A 258 6.39 -7.34 6.29
C ALA A 258 7.25 -8.49 5.73
N ASN A 259 8.57 -8.33 5.68
CA ASN A 259 9.46 -9.26 4.98
C ASN A 259 10.28 -10.14 5.92
N ILE A 260 10.48 -9.72 7.16
CA ILE A 260 11.30 -10.47 8.13
C ILE A 260 10.40 -11.10 9.18
N ILE A 261 9.57 -10.32 9.87
CA ILE A 261 8.78 -10.81 11.01
C ILE A 261 7.55 -11.59 10.54
N ALA A 262 6.68 -11.01 9.70
CA ALA A 262 5.43 -11.66 9.31
C ALA A 262 5.59 -13.09 8.73
N PRO A 263 6.55 -13.38 7.84
CA PRO A 263 6.73 -14.73 7.29
C PRO A 263 7.12 -15.80 8.31
N GLN A 264 7.64 -15.41 9.48
CA GLN A 264 8.07 -16.31 10.55
C GLN A 264 6.94 -16.67 11.53
N LEU A 265 5.79 -15.98 11.42
CA LEU A 265 4.70 -16.13 12.36
C LEU A 265 3.67 -17.18 11.89
N PRO A 266 2.97 -17.85 12.81
CA PRO A 266 1.91 -18.79 12.46
C PRO A 266 0.65 -18.04 11.97
N GLY A 267 -0.22 -18.78 11.29
CA GLY A 267 -1.52 -18.28 10.82
C GLY A 267 -1.56 -17.96 9.33
N ASN A 268 -2.68 -17.38 8.89
CA ASN A 268 -2.81 -16.93 7.50
C ASN A 268 -2.05 -15.60 7.27
N THR A 269 -1.89 -15.20 6.01
CA THR A 269 -1.12 -13.99 5.64
C THR A 269 -1.59 -12.72 6.38
N PHE A 270 -2.88 -12.58 6.70
CA PHE A 270 -3.38 -11.40 7.40
C PHE A 270 -3.07 -11.44 8.89
N GLU A 271 -3.22 -12.61 9.52
CA GLU A 271 -2.87 -12.84 10.93
C GLU A 271 -1.37 -12.66 11.17
N GLN A 272 -0.55 -13.20 10.28
CA GLN A 272 0.91 -13.02 10.28
C GLN A 272 1.28 -11.54 10.28
N VAL A 273 0.66 -10.75 9.39
CA VAL A 273 0.93 -9.31 9.29
C VAL A 273 0.41 -8.56 10.52
N ALA A 274 -0.76 -8.92 11.05
CA ALA A 274 -1.30 -8.30 12.26
C ALA A 274 -0.40 -8.56 13.49
N LEU A 275 0.01 -9.81 13.70
CA LEU A 275 0.93 -10.18 14.78
C LEU A 275 2.30 -9.52 14.60
N ALA A 276 2.84 -9.45 13.38
CA ALA A 276 4.08 -8.75 13.11
C ALA A 276 3.98 -7.24 13.40
N ALA A 277 2.84 -6.63 13.07
CA ALA A 277 2.57 -5.23 13.38
C ALA A 277 2.45 -5.01 14.90
N ALA A 278 1.86 -5.95 15.63
CA ALA A 278 1.84 -5.92 17.09
C ALA A 278 3.26 -5.94 17.66
N ILE A 279 4.09 -6.91 17.24
CA ILE A 279 5.48 -7.05 17.72
C ILE A 279 6.28 -5.79 17.40
N THR A 280 6.25 -5.33 16.15
CA THR A 280 7.04 -4.17 15.72
C THR A 280 6.55 -2.89 16.40
N GLY A 281 5.24 -2.65 16.41
CA GLY A 281 4.65 -1.47 17.02
C GLY A 281 4.90 -1.42 18.52
N THR A 282 4.63 -2.51 19.24
CA THR A 282 4.92 -2.60 20.69
C THR A 282 6.42 -2.45 20.96
N GLY A 283 7.28 -3.05 20.13
CA GLY A 283 8.73 -2.89 20.24
C GLY A 283 9.18 -1.43 20.09
N VAL A 284 8.65 -0.71 19.10
CA VAL A 284 8.94 0.73 18.91
C VAL A 284 8.43 1.56 20.09
N TYR A 285 7.25 1.26 20.62
CA TYR A 285 6.73 1.90 21.83
C TYR A 285 7.61 1.61 23.05
N ALA A 286 8.06 0.38 23.24
CA ALA A 286 8.92 -0.02 24.35
C ALA A 286 10.28 0.69 24.28
N ILE A 287 10.91 0.70 23.10
CA ILE A 287 12.16 1.41 22.86
C ILE A 287 11.96 2.91 23.09
N GLY A 288 10.90 3.50 22.53
CA GLY A 288 10.57 4.91 22.70
C GLY A 288 10.36 5.29 24.16
N LEU A 289 9.67 4.45 24.94
CA LEU A 289 9.46 4.64 26.37
C LEU A 289 10.78 4.55 27.14
N GLY A 290 11.61 3.54 26.88
CA GLY A 290 12.92 3.37 27.53
C GLY A 290 13.85 4.55 27.23
N LEU A 291 13.92 4.98 25.97
CA LEU A 291 14.74 6.13 25.57
C LEU A 291 14.16 7.47 26.05
N SER A 292 12.86 7.56 26.35
CA SER A 292 12.25 8.78 26.88
C SER A 292 12.82 9.23 28.24
N PHE A 293 13.45 8.32 28.98
CA PHE A 293 14.12 8.63 30.23
C PHE A 293 15.48 9.30 30.04
N LEU A 294 16.06 9.18 28.85
CA LEU A 294 17.32 9.83 28.46
C LEU A 294 17.09 11.22 27.85
N LEU A 295 15.84 11.60 27.59
CA LEU A 295 15.51 12.89 26.98
C LEU A 295 15.70 14.03 27.99
N PRO A 296 16.55 15.03 27.67
CA PRO A 296 16.70 16.19 28.53
C PRO A 296 15.42 17.03 28.55
N GLU A 297 15.19 17.69 29.68
CA GLU A 297 14.08 18.62 29.83
C GLU A 297 14.40 19.94 29.11
N PRO A 298 13.49 20.49 28.29
CA PRO A 298 13.76 21.74 27.59
C PRO A 298 13.92 22.91 28.58
N PRO A 299 14.73 23.93 28.25
CA PRO A 299 14.82 25.15 29.05
C PRO A 299 13.43 25.80 29.20
N ALA A 300 13.17 26.38 30.37
CA ALA A 300 11.93 27.13 30.59
C ALA A 300 11.82 28.29 29.58
N GLU A 301 10.62 28.50 29.03
CA GLU A 301 10.36 29.68 28.21
C GLU A 301 10.43 30.92 29.12
N GLU A 302 11.32 31.88 28.79
CA GLU A 302 11.26 33.20 29.39
C GLU A 302 9.88 33.79 29.06
N LYS A 303 9.06 33.97 30.09
CA LYS A 303 7.79 34.71 29.97
C LYS A 303 8.14 36.16 29.67
N HIS A 304 8.03 36.56 28.41
CA HIS A 304 7.94 37.97 28.03
C HIS A 304 6.54 38.51 28.30
#